data_AF-E1JRJ9-F1
#
_entry.id   AF-E1JRJ9-F1
#
_cell.length_a   1.000
_cell.length_b   1.000
_cell.length_c   1.000
_cell.angle_alpha   90.00
_cell.angle_beta   90.00
_cell.angle_gamma   90.00
#
_symmetry.space_group_name_H-M   'P 1'
#
loop_
_entity.id
_entity.type
_entity.pdbx_description
1 polymer ?
#
loop_
_entity_poly.entity_id
_entity_poly.type
_entity_poly.pdbx_seq_one_letter_code
_entity_poly.pdbx_strand_id
1 'polypeptide(L)'
;MHARFSYRFAGRLMRLLPTVLVLAGLALSLGPERALAAKVDTRAFNAFFSAQSAKIYDHLLKVADYYASLAKEGNTERIKDVLALRASLSACWEIFLNAGDMIYVYNQLDPGCSADVTRMGGLIRTGLGVIAGKLDKELEWMGLTEKNVGDLPVSVELTQARRDIAAAATYFRQAATLFPEAGASQTRQPVSP
;
A
#
# COMPACT_ATOMS: atom_id res chain seq x y z
N MET A 1 -41.59 72.68 33.02
CA MET A 1 -41.56 72.36 31.57
C MET A 1 -40.47 71.32 31.32
N HIS A 2 -40.85 70.16 30.79
CA HIS A 2 -40.03 68.97 30.65
C HIS A 2 -39.12 69.02 29.42
N ALA A 3 -37.91 68.45 29.55
CA ALA A 3 -37.27 67.67 28.48
C ALA A 3 -36.33 66.62 29.08
N ARG A 4 -36.87 65.43 29.36
CA ARG A 4 -36.08 64.19 29.51
C ARG A 4 -36.15 63.48 28.16
N PHE A 5 -35.06 63.44 27.41
CA PHE A 5 -34.99 62.63 26.19
C PHE A 5 -33.65 61.89 26.12
N SER A 6 -33.76 60.60 25.84
CA SER A 6 -32.70 59.71 25.31
C SER A 6 -31.55 59.26 26.20
N TYR A 7 -31.85 58.36 27.16
CA TYR A 7 -30.86 57.40 27.70
C TYR A 7 -31.28 55.92 27.53
N ARG A 8 -32.27 55.63 26.68
CA ARG A 8 -32.82 54.25 26.54
C ARG A 8 -32.23 53.43 25.38
N PHE A 9 -31.44 54.03 24.49
CA PHE A 9 -30.89 53.32 23.33
C PHE A 9 -29.51 52.67 23.57
N ALA A 10 -28.67 53.27 24.42
CA ALA A 10 -27.30 52.79 24.65
C ALA A 10 -27.24 51.43 25.39
N GLY A 11 -28.21 51.14 26.28
CA GLY A 11 -28.19 49.93 27.10
C GLY A 11 -28.56 48.63 26.37
N ARG A 12 -29.27 48.71 25.23
CA ARG A 12 -29.63 47.52 24.43
C ARG A 12 -28.52 47.09 23.47
N LEU A 13 -27.76 48.05 22.92
CA LEU A 13 -26.62 47.74 22.04
C LEU A 13 -25.49 47.03 22.80
N MET A 14 -25.26 47.42 24.06
CA MET A 14 -24.15 46.92 24.87
C MET A 14 -24.35 45.50 25.43
N ARG A 15 -25.59 44.98 25.41
CA ARG A 15 -25.91 43.60 25.83
C ARG A 15 -25.88 42.57 24.71
N LEU A 16 -25.83 43.01 23.45
CA LEU A 16 -25.77 42.12 22.27
C LEU A 16 -24.34 41.89 21.78
N LEU A 17 -23.40 42.77 22.12
CA LEU A 17 -21.98 42.62 21.80
C LEU A 17 -21.36 41.29 22.28
N PRO A 18 -21.54 40.85 23.55
CA PRO A 18 -20.93 39.61 24.00
C PRO A 18 -21.55 38.39 23.31
N THR A 19 -22.84 38.43 23.00
CA THR A 19 -23.54 37.33 22.32
C THR A 19 -23.11 37.19 20.86
N VAL A 20 -22.88 38.31 20.16
CA VAL A 20 -22.37 38.33 18.78
C VAL A 20 -20.91 37.88 18.72
N LEU A 21 -20.07 38.25 19.70
CA LEU A 21 -18.68 37.78 19.79
C LEU A 21 -18.58 36.28 20.12
N VAL A 22 -19.47 35.74 20.96
CA VAL A 22 -19.54 34.30 21.25
C VAL A 22 -20.06 33.51 20.04
N LEU A 23 -21.06 34.03 19.31
CA LEU A 23 -21.54 33.43 18.05
C LEU A 23 -20.51 33.50 16.92
N ALA A 24 -19.76 34.58 16.80
CA ALA A 24 -18.65 34.70 15.84
C ALA A 24 -17.47 33.79 16.21
N GLY A 25 -17.17 33.63 17.50
CA GLY A 25 -16.19 32.67 18.00
C GLY A 25 -16.61 31.22 17.73
N LEU A 26 -17.89 30.88 17.92
CA LEU A 26 -18.43 29.55 17.57
C LEU A 26 -18.44 29.30 16.06
N ALA A 27 -18.78 30.32 15.25
CA ALA A 27 -18.76 30.23 13.80
C ALA A 27 -17.34 30.12 13.21
N LEU A 28 -16.32 30.68 13.90
CA LEU A 28 -14.91 30.51 13.55
C LEU A 28 -14.34 29.16 14.03
N SER A 29 -14.90 28.56 15.09
CA SER A 29 -14.59 27.17 15.49
C SER A 29 -15.34 26.11 14.67
N LEU A 30 -16.39 26.52 13.95
CA LEU A 30 -17.06 25.75 12.90
C LEU A 30 -16.48 26.08 11.52
N GLY A 31 -15.17 26.35 11.47
CA GLY A 31 -14.47 26.35 10.19
C GLY A 31 -14.75 25.02 9.49
N PRO A 32 -14.92 25.00 8.15
CA PRO A 32 -14.88 23.77 7.40
C PRO A 32 -13.42 23.31 7.36
N GLU A 33 -12.83 23.01 8.52
CA GLU A 33 -11.95 21.87 8.60
C GLU A 33 -12.84 20.65 8.35
N ARG A 34 -13.26 20.51 7.08
CA ARG A 34 -13.33 19.21 6.46
C ARG A 34 -11.95 18.64 6.78
N ALA A 35 -11.89 17.77 7.77
CA ALA A 35 -10.73 16.92 7.96
C ALA A 35 -10.54 16.26 6.59
N LEU A 36 -9.61 16.79 5.79
CA LEU A 36 -9.09 16.10 4.63
C LEU A 36 -8.72 14.74 5.20
N ALA A 37 -9.35 13.66 4.71
CA ALA A 37 -8.96 12.34 5.14
C ALA A 37 -7.46 12.28 4.95
N ALA A 38 -6.69 12.14 6.03
CA ALA A 38 -5.26 12.22 5.98
C ALA A 38 -4.78 11.07 5.09
N LYS A 39 -4.52 11.39 3.82
CA LYS A 39 -4.05 10.44 2.82
C LYS A 39 -2.71 9.92 3.35
N VAL A 40 -2.55 8.59 3.36
CA VAL A 40 -1.36 7.93 3.88
C VAL A 40 -0.14 8.41 3.08
N ASP A 41 0.95 8.80 3.77
CA ASP A 41 2.23 9.09 3.13
C ASP A 41 2.88 7.79 2.64
N THR A 42 2.97 7.62 1.33
CA THR A 42 3.49 6.40 0.69
C THR A 42 4.97 6.50 0.31
N ARG A 43 5.69 7.58 0.67
CA ARG A 43 7.10 7.74 0.28
C ARG A 43 7.99 6.60 0.80
N ALA A 44 7.82 6.18 2.05
CA ALA A 44 8.56 5.06 2.61
C ALA A 44 8.25 3.75 1.88
N PHE A 45 6.98 3.53 1.51
CA PHE A 45 6.58 2.38 0.70
C PHE A 45 7.28 2.40 -0.65
N ASN A 46 7.24 3.52 -1.38
CA ASN A 46 7.83 3.62 -2.71
C ASN A 46 9.35 3.42 -2.69
N ALA A 47 10.03 3.93 -1.67
CA ALA A 47 11.46 3.74 -1.49
C ALA A 47 11.80 2.26 -1.24
N PHE A 48 11.08 1.61 -0.33
CA PHE A 48 11.23 0.17 -0.10
C PHE A 48 10.92 -0.64 -1.36
N PHE A 49 9.79 -0.35 -2.00
CA PHE A 49 9.31 -1.05 -3.19
C PHE A 49 10.34 -0.97 -4.32
N SER A 50 10.89 0.22 -4.59
CA SER A 50 11.91 0.39 -5.64
C SER A 50 13.20 -0.38 -5.34
N ALA A 51 13.68 -0.32 -4.09
CA ALA A 51 14.89 -1.05 -3.70
C ALA A 51 14.69 -2.57 -3.75
N GLN A 52 13.54 -3.05 -3.29
CA GLN A 52 13.25 -4.49 -3.26
C GLN A 52 12.90 -5.03 -4.66
N SER A 53 12.29 -4.20 -5.49
CA SER A 53 12.03 -4.47 -6.90
C SER A 53 13.30 -4.83 -7.66
N ALA A 54 14.32 -3.97 -7.55
CA ALA A 54 15.60 -4.17 -8.22
C ALA A 54 16.26 -5.50 -7.82
N LYS A 55 16.19 -5.87 -6.54
CA LYS A 55 16.75 -7.13 -6.03
C LYS A 55 16.02 -8.36 -6.57
N ILE A 56 14.69 -8.39 -6.48
CA ILE A 56 13.89 -9.53 -6.95
C ILE A 56 14.09 -9.72 -8.46
N TYR A 57 14.13 -8.62 -9.21
CA TYR A 57 14.40 -8.68 -10.65
C TYR A 57 15.83 -9.16 -10.97
N ASP A 58 16.84 -8.72 -10.21
CA ASP A 58 18.22 -9.21 -10.35
C ASP A 58 18.34 -10.72 -10.11
N HIS A 59 17.66 -11.25 -9.10
CA HIS A 59 17.58 -12.71 -8.88
C HIS A 59 17.00 -13.44 -10.10
N LEU A 60 15.94 -12.91 -10.70
CA LEU A 60 15.31 -13.49 -11.89
C LEU A 60 16.29 -13.50 -13.08
N LEU A 61 17.05 -12.42 -13.29
CA LEU A 61 18.05 -12.34 -14.36
C LEU A 61 19.16 -13.37 -14.18
N LYS A 62 19.73 -13.49 -12.98
CA LYS A 62 20.79 -14.46 -12.70
C LYS A 62 20.34 -15.91 -12.89
N VAL A 63 19.12 -16.24 -12.49
CA VAL A 63 18.55 -17.56 -12.77
C VAL A 63 18.30 -17.76 -14.27
N ALA A 64 17.88 -16.73 -14.99
CA ALA A 64 17.72 -16.80 -16.45
C ALA A 64 19.07 -17.00 -17.16
N ASP A 65 20.14 -16.35 -16.70
CA ASP A 65 21.50 -16.51 -17.23
C ASP A 65 22.02 -17.92 -16.96
N TYR A 66 21.80 -18.46 -15.76
CA TYR A 66 22.18 -19.84 -15.43
C TYR A 66 21.38 -20.88 -16.23
N TYR A 67 20.09 -20.62 -16.47
CA TYR A 67 19.30 -21.44 -17.38
C TYR A 67 19.90 -21.42 -18.80
N ALA A 68 20.30 -20.25 -19.30
CA ALA A 68 20.89 -20.11 -20.63
C ALA A 68 22.26 -20.82 -20.72
N SER A 69 23.06 -20.82 -19.65
CA SER A 69 24.34 -21.55 -19.62
C SER A 69 24.11 -23.06 -19.72
N LEU A 70 23.16 -23.61 -18.93
CA LEU A 70 22.81 -25.03 -19.00
C LEU A 70 22.27 -25.44 -20.37
N ALA A 71 21.46 -24.57 -21.00
CA ALA A 71 20.95 -24.80 -22.35
C ALA A 71 22.08 -24.87 -23.38
N LYS A 72 23.07 -23.97 -23.29
CA LYS A 72 24.23 -23.93 -24.17
C LYS A 72 25.12 -25.17 -24.00
N GLU A 73 25.22 -25.69 -22.78
CA GLU A 73 25.96 -26.91 -22.45
C GLU A 73 25.22 -28.20 -22.82
N GLY A 74 23.95 -28.10 -23.25
CA GLY A 74 23.12 -29.27 -23.59
C GLY A 74 22.67 -30.08 -22.38
N ASN A 75 22.67 -29.51 -21.17
CA ASN A 75 22.31 -30.20 -19.93
C ASN A 75 20.78 -30.32 -19.77
N THR A 76 20.17 -31.24 -20.53
CA THR A 76 18.71 -31.44 -20.57
C THR A 76 18.14 -32.03 -19.28
N GLU A 77 18.96 -32.64 -18.43
CA GLU A 77 18.50 -33.22 -17.17
C GLU A 77 18.24 -32.16 -16.10
N ARG A 78 19.16 -31.19 -15.94
CA ARG A 78 19.07 -30.17 -14.88
C ARG A 78 18.35 -28.90 -15.30
N ILE A 79 18.22 -28.65 -16.60
CA ILE A 79 17.58 -27.44 -17.12
C ILE A 79 16.12 -27.28 -16.67
N LYS A 80 15.40 -28.39 -16.47
CA LYS A 80 14.01 -28.40 -16.00
C LYS A 80 13.86 -27.86 -14.58
N ASP A 81 14.82 -28.16 -13.70
CA ASP A 81 14.77 -27.74 -12.29
C ASP A 81 15.06 -26.23 -12.18
N VAL A 82 16.00 -25.74 -12.99
CA VAL A 82 16.29 -24.30 -13.09
C VAL A 82 15.15 -23.54 -13.78
N LEU A 83 14.47 -24.15 -14.76
CA LEU A 83 13.28 -23.56 -15.37
C LEU A 83 12.13 -23.42 -14.36
N ALA A 84 11.92 -24.43 -13.51
CA ALA A 84 10.93 -24.37 -12.44
C ALA A 84 11.25 -23.24 -11.45
N LEU A 85 12.53 -23.10 -11.08
CA LEU A 85 12.99 -21.98 -10.25
C LEU A 85 12.71 -20.62 -10.90
N ARG A 86 13.04 -20.46 -12.18
CA ARG A 86 12.76 -19.24 -12.94
C ARG A 86 11.28 -18.90 -12.94
N ALA A 87 10.41 -19.90 -13.12
CA ALA A 87 8.97 -19.73 -13.11
C ALA A 87 8.46 -19.23 -11.74
N SER A 88 8.93 -19.82 -10.64
CA SER A 88 8.58 -19.37 -9.28
C SER A 88 9.05 -17.94 -9.00
N LEU A 89 10.27 -17.58 -9.42
CA LEU A 89 10.77 -16.20 -9.26
C LEU A 89 9.98 -15.20 -10.10
N SER A 90 9.63 -15.57 -11.33
CA SER A 90 8.77 -14.74 -12.18
C SER A 90 7.39 -14.55 -11.55
N ALA A 91 6.80 -15.59 -10.96
CA ALA A 91 5.52 -15.48 -10.27
C ALA A 91 5.63 -14.55 -9.05
N CYS A 92 6.68 -14.67 -8.24
CA CYS A 92 6.94 -13.76 -7.12
C CYS A 92 7.08 -12.31 -7.60
N TRP A 93 7.77 -12.09 -8.72
CA TRP A 93 7.98 -10.77 -9.29
C TRP A 93 6.66 -10.11 -9.72
N GLU A 94 5.82 -10.83 -10.47
CA GLU A 94 4.49 -10.34 -10.86
C GLU A 94 3.58 -10.08 -9.65
N ILE A 95 3.58 -10.98 -8.66
CA ILE A 95 2.82 -10.79 -7.42
C ILE A 95 3.29 -9.53 -6.68
N PHE A 96 4.60 -9.31 -6.61
CA PHE A 96 5.19 -8.13 -6.00
C PHE A 96 4.79 -6.85 -6.74
N LEU A 97 4.84 -6.83 -8.08
CA LEU A 97 4.49 -5.67 -8.90
C LEU A 97 3.06 -5.16 -8.65
N ASN A 98 2.10 -6.06 -8.41
CA ASN A 98 0.73 -5.69 -8.05
C ASN A 98 0.65 -4.78 -6.81
N ALA A 99 1.60 -4.88 -5.87
CA ALA A 99 1.65 -4.00 -4.71
C ALA A 99 2.00 -2.56 -5.11
N GLY A 100 2.92 -2.39 -6.05
CA GLY A 100 3.28 -1.10 -6.61
C GLY A 100 2.13 -0.46 -7.36
N ASP A 101 1.42 -1.23 -8.18
CA ASP A 101 0.27 -0.74 -8.97
C ASP A 101 -0.86 -0.21 -8.07
N MET A 102 -1.17 -0.92 -6.98
CA MET A 102 -2.17 -0.45 -6.02
C MET A 102 -1.79 0.87 -5.37
N ILE A 103 -0.53 1.01 -4.95
CA ILE A 103 -0.03 2.24 -4.34
C ILE A 103 0.05 3.38 -5.36
N TYR A 104 0.43 3.08 -6.60
CA TYR A 104 0.40 4.04 -7.70
C TYR A 104 -1.01 4.62 -7.89
N VAL A 105 -2.03 3.76 -8.01
CA VAL A 105 -3.42 4.20 -8.17
C VAL A 105 -3.88 5.05 -6.98
N TYR A 106 -3.57 4.64 -5.75
CA TYR A 106 -3.90 5.43 -4.56
C TYR A 106 -3.23 6.80 -4.55
N ASN A 107 -1.97 6.88 -4.99
CA ASN A 107 -1.25 8.14 -5.09
C ASN A 107 -1.89 9.13 -6.08
N GLN A 108 -2.64 8.64 -7.08
CA GLN A 108 -3.38 9.50 -8.02
C GLN A 108 -4.70 10.06 -7.47
N LEU A 109 -5.22 9.53 -6.35
CA LEU A 109 -6.48 10.02 -5.78
C LEU A 109 -6.34 11.46 -5.23
N ASP A 110 -7.32 12.30 -5.52
CA ASP A 110 -7.43 13.64 -4.92
C ASP A 110 -7.63 13.51 -3.39
N PRO A 111 -6.75 14.09 -2.55
CA PRO A 111 -6.92 14.13 -1.09
C PRO A 111 -8.25 14.76 -0.64
N GLY A 112 -8.87 15.62 -1.46
CA GLY A 112 -10.19 16.20 -1.23
C GLY A 112 -11.34 15.19 -1.26
N CYS A 113 -11.14 14.04 -1.92
CA CYS A 113 -12.12 12.96 -2.05
C CYS A 113 -12.00 11.95 -0.89
N SER A 114 -12.30 12.40 0.33
CA SER A 114 -12.12 11.63 1.57
C SER A 114 -12.77 10.24 1.56
N ALA A 115 -13.94 10.09 0.94
CA ALA A 115 -14.64 8.81 0.80
C ALA A 115 -13.86 7.80 -0.06
N ASP A 116 -13.32 8.25 -1.20
CA ASP A 116 -12.55 7.40 -2.12
C ASP A 116 -11.17 7.09 -1.56
N VAL A 117 -10.51 8.05 -0.91
CA VAL A 117 -9.24 7.84 -0.20
C VAL A 117 -9.41 6.78 0.90
N THR A 118 -10.50 6.86 1.68
CA THR A 118 -10.78 5.88 2.74
C THR A 118 -11.09 4.51 2.17
N ARG A 119 -11.95 4.43 1.14
CA ARG A 119 -12.32 3.19 0.47
C ARG A 119 -11.10 2.50 -0.14
N MET A 120 -10.30 3.24 -0.92
CA MET A 120 -9.10 2.71 -1.55
C MET A 120 -8.04 2.32 -0.52
N GLY A 121 -7.91 3.07 0.58
CA GLY A 121 -7.05 2.68 1.69
C GLY A 121 -7.44 1.31 2.28
N GLY A 122 -8.73 1.07 2.51
CA GLY A 122 -9.22 -0.25 2.95
C GLY A 122 -8.94 -1.38 1.96
N LEU A 123 -9.07 -1.11 0.66
CA LEU A 123 -8.72 -2.07 -0.39
C LEU A 123 -7.22 -2.35 -0.43
N ILE A 124 -6.37 -1.33 -0.30
CA ILE A 124 -4.91 -1.49 -0.23
C ILE A 124 -4.51 -2.33 0.97
N ARG A 125 -5.07 -2.05 2.15
CA ARG A 125 -4.80 -2.84 3.35
C ARG A 125 -5.05 -4.33 3.12
N THR A 126 -6.21 -4.64 2.53
CA THR A 126 -6.59 -6.02 2.20
C THR A 126 -5.68 -6.60 1.12
N GLY A 127 -5.44 -5.85 0.04
CA GLY A 127 -4.64 -6.26 -1.10
C GLY A 127 -3.19 -6.56 -0.73
N LEU A 128 -2.55 -5.71 0.07
CA LEU A 128 -1.18 -5.95 0.56
C LEU A 128 -1.10 -7.21 1.43
N GLY A 129 -2.12 -7.47 2.25
CA GLY A 129 -2.22 -8.72 3.02
C GLY A 129 -2.34 -9.95 2.10
N VAL A 130 -3.18 -9.87 1.07
CA VAL A 130 -3.34 -10.95 0.07
C VAL A 130 -2.04 -11.18 -0.71
N ILE A 131 -1.36 -10.12 -1.14
CA ILE A 131 -0.08 -10.21 -1.84
C ILE A 131 0.97 -10.88 -0.93
N ALA A 132 1.08 -10.46 0.33
CA ALA A 132 2.00 -11.07 1.28
C ALA A 132 1.74 -12.58 1.44
N GLY A 133 0.49 -13.00 1.59
CA GLY A 133 0.13 -14.42 1.67
C GLY A 133 0.41 -15.20 0.37
N LYS A 134 0.24 -14.57 -0.80
CA LYS A 134 0.62 -15.17 -2.08
C LYS A 134 2.14 -15.35 -2.19
N LEU A 135 2.93 -14.38 -1.73
CA LEU A 135 4.39 -14.51 -1.68
C LEU A 135 4.83 -15.63 -0.73
N ASP A 136 4.19 -15.81 0.43
CA ASP A 136 4.48 -16.94 1.32
C ASP A 136 4.26 -18.29 0.61
N LYS A 137 3.15 -18.40 -0.12
CA LYS A 137 2.83 -19.62 -0.87
C LYS A 137 3.89 -19.92 -1.93
N GLU A 138 4.35 -18.91 -2.65
CA GLU A 138 5.46 -19.10 -3.61
C GLU A 138 6.78 -19.44 -2.92
N LEU A 139 7.05 -18.89 -1.72
CA LEU A 139 8.21 -19.29 -0.93
C LEU A 139 8.16 -20.76 -0.50
N GLU A 140 6.98 -21.32 -0.23
CA GLU A 140 6.82 -22.76 0.02
C GLU A 140 7.21 -23.56 -1.24
N TRP A 141 6.71 -23.18 -2.41
CA TRP A 141 7.05 -23.83 -3.69
C TRP A 141 8.54 -23.75 -4.01
N MET A 142 9.15 -22.58 -3.83
CA MET A 142 10.59 -22.39 -4.01
C MET A 142 11.42 -23.30 -3.11
N GLY A 143 10.90 -23.67 -1.93
CA GLY A 143 11.62 -24.54 -0.97
C GLY A 143 11.61 -26.00 -1.39
N LEU A 144 10.60 -26.41 -2.17
CA LEU A 144 10.58 -27.72 -2.83
C LEU A 144 11.61 -27.76 -3.97
N THR A 145 11.66 -26.70 -4.78
CA THR A 145 12.63 -26.59 -5.88
C THR A 145 14.08 -26.51 -5.37
N GLU A 146 14.33 -25.86 -4.23
CA GLU A 146 15.66 -25.76 -3.61
C GLU A 146 16.32 -27.11 -3.38
N LYS A 147 15.55 -28.15 -3.03
CA LYS A 147 16.07 -29.51 -2.85
C LYS A 147 16.61 -30.11 -4.15
N ASN A 148 16.06 -29.72 -5.29
CA ASN A 148 16.43 -30.25 -6.61
C ASN A 148 17.64 -29.53 -7.22
N VAL A 149 17.94 -28.32 -6.75
CA VAL A 149 19.04 -27.50 -7.26
C VAL A 149 20.14 -27.25 -6.22
N GLY A 150 20.06 -27.87 -5.04
CA GLY A 150 20.94 -27.59 -3.90
C GLY A 150 22.44 -27.81 -4.17
N ASP A 151 22.77 -28.74 -5.07
CA ASP A 151 24.12 -29.03 -5.54
C ASP A 151 24.60 -28.10 -6.67
N LEU A 152 23.71 -27.29 -7.24
CA LEU A 152 24.03 -26.35 -8.32
C LEU A 152 24.42 -24.99 -7.75
N PRO A 153 25.31 -24.23 -8.42
CA PRO A 153 25.68 -22.86 -8.02
C PRO A 153 24.48 -21.91 -7.83
N VAL A 154 23.39 -22.13 -8.58
CA VAL A 154 22.17 -21.32 -8.50
C VAL A 154 21.42 -21.45 -7.16
N SER A 155 21.75 -22.45 -6.34
CA SER A 155 21.15 -22.62 -5.00
C SER A 155 21.46 -21.46 -4.07
N VAL A 156 22.65 -20.87 -4.15
CA VAL A 156 23.05 -19.70 -3.36
C VAL A 156 22.16 -18.51 -3.69
N GLU A 157 21.91 -18.31 -4.99
CA GLU A 157 21.03 -17.24 -5.47
C GLU A 157 19.59 -17.46 -4.99
N LEU A 158 19.11 -18.71 -5.04
CA LEU A 158 17.80 -19.09 -4.53
C LEU A 158 17.66 -18.81 -3.02
N THR A 159 18.65 -19.16 -2.21
CA THR A 159 18.63 -18.85 -0.78
C THR A 159 18.53 -17.35 -0.53
N GLN A 160 19.24 -16.52 -1.29
CA GLN A 160 19.17 -15.06 -1.16
C GLN A 160 17.80 -14.52 -1.62
N ALA A 161 17.31 -14.98 -2.77
CA ALA A 161 16.02 -14.58 -3.30
C ALA A 161 14.86 -14.88 -2.33
N ARG A 162 14.89 -16.05 -1.66
CA ARG A 162 13.92 -16.40 -0.62
C ARG A 162 13.91 -15.39 0.52
N ARG A 163 15.08 -14.95 0.99
CA ARG A 163 15.19 -13.96 2.07
C ARG A 163 14.62 -12.61 1.65
N ASP A 164 14.95 -12.18 0.44
CA ASP A 164 14.49 -10.91 -0.11
C ASP A 164 12.97 -10.91 -0.36
N ILE A 165 12.39 -12.01 -0.85
CA ILE A 165 10.94 -12.16 -1.02
C ILE A 165 10.22 -12.25 0.34
N ALA A 166 10.79 -12.95 1.33
CA ALA A 166 10.22 -13.02 2.67
C ALA A 166 10.23 -11.65 3.38
N ALA A 167 11.28 -10.85 3.16
CA ALA A 167 11.35 -9.48 3.63
C ALA A 167 10.26 -8.61 2.98
N ALA A 168 10.02 -8.77 1.67
CA ALA A 168 8.93 -8.09 0.97
C ALA A 168 7.55 -8.46 1.53
N ALA A 169 7.26 -9.75 1.72
CA ALA A 169 6.00 -10.20 2.30
C ALA A 169 5.77 -9.64 3.71
N THR A 170 6.82 -9.65 4.55
CA THR A 170 6.79 -9.08 5.90
C THR A 170 6.52 -7.58 5.85
N TYR A 171 7.22 -6.85 4.98
CA TYR A 171 7.02 -5.42 4.82
C TYR A 171 5.61 -5.08 4.33
N PHE A 172 5.06 -5.82 3.38
CA PHE A 172 3.69 -5.57 2.90
C PHE A 172 2.64 -5.73 4.00
N ARG A 173 2.79 -6.69 4.91
CA ARG A 173 1.93 -6.79 6.10
C ARG A 173 2.06 -5.56 6.99
N GLN A 174 3.28 -5.09 7.22
CA GLN A 174 3.53 -3.87 8.03
C GLN A 174 2.97 -2.62 7.34
N ALA A 175 3.21 -2.45 6.05
CA ALA A 175 2.70 -1.33 5.28
C ALA A 175 1.17 -1.32 5.24
N ALA A 176 0.52 -2.49 5.19
CA ALA A 176 -0.94 -2.60 5.22
C ALA A 176 -1.56 -1.94 6.46
N THR A 177 -0.87 -1.94 7.60
CA THR A 177 -1.40 -1.33 8.85
C THR A 177 -1.39 0.19 8.81
N LEU A 178 -0.70 0.81 7.84
CA LEU A 178 -0.72 2.26 7.65
C LEU A 178 -2.04 2.75 7.04
N PHE A 179 -2.78 1.85 6.40
CA PHE A 179 -4.03 2.17 5.72
C PHE A 179 -5.25 1.91 6.63
N PRO A 180 -6.33 2.70 6.48
CA PRO A 180 -7.54 2.54 7.28
C PRO A 180 -8.18 1.17 7.05
N GLU A 181 -8.91 0.66 8.04
CA GLU A 181 -9.74 -0.53 7.85
C GLU A 181 -10.89 -0.24 6.88
N ALA A 182 -11.15 -1.18 5.98
CA ALA A 182 -12.34 -1.11 5.14
C ALA A 182 -13.59 -1.20 6.04
N GLY A 183 -14.53 -0.26 5.89
CA GLY A 183 -15.83 -0.38 6.54
C GLY A 183 -16.52 -1.68 6.12
N ALA A 184 -17.19 -2.36 7.05
CA ALA A 184 -17.79 -3.69 6.89
C ALA A 184 -18.77 -3.86 5.69
N SER A 185 -19.19 -2.76 5.06
CA SER A 185 -20.12 -2.74 3.93
C SER A 185 -19.46 -2.57 2.55
N GLN A 186 -18.14 -2.38 2.45
CA GLN A 186 -17.49 -1.94 1.21
C GLN A 186 -16.98 -3.07 0.30
N THR A 187 -17.09 -4.34 0.70
CA THR A 187 -16.59 -5.49 -0.08
C THR A 187 -17.65 -6.14 -0.98
N ARG A 188 -18.92 -5.74 -0.91
CA ARG A 188 -19.94 -6.15 -1.87
C ARG A 188 -20.18 -5.05 -2.89
N GLN A 189 -19.82 -5.30 -4.15
CA GLN A 189 -20.51 -4.64 -5.24
C GLN A 189 -21.94 -5.20 -5.33
N PRO A 190 -22.99 -4.37 -5.31
CA PRO A 190 -24.32 -4.83 -5.64
C PRO A 190 -24.31 -5.25 -7.12
N VAL A 191 -24.55 -6.53 -7.37
CA VAL A 191 -24.88 -7.01 -8.71
C VAL A 191 -26.36 -6.71 -8.94
N SER A 192 -26.66 -5.82 -9.89
CA SER A 192 -28.03 -5.65 -10.37
C SER A 192 -28.43 -6.90 -11.15
N PRO A 193 -29.65 -7.44 -10.94
CA PRO A 193 -30.20 -8.51 -11.75
C PRO A 193 -30.46 -8.07 -13.20
#